data_AF-A0A351KD55-F1
#
_entry.id   AF-A0A351KD55-F1
#
_cell.length_a   1.000
_cell.length_b   1.000
_cell.length_c   1.000
_cell.angle_alpha   90.00
_cell.angle_beta   90.00
_cell.angle_gamma   90.00
#
_symmetry.space_group_name_H-M   'P 1'
#
loop_
_entity.id
_entity.type
_entity.pdbx_description
1 polymer ?
#
loop_
_entity_poly.entity_id
_entity_poly.type
_entity_poly.pdbx_seq_one_letter_code
_entity_poly.pdbx_strand_id
1 'polypeptide(L)'
;LQNLLKERVPIRDLVTILESLADNAVNTKDIEVLTEYVRFSLGRTICKDLVDDNNTIKVITLHPDVEQLIDSNIQKSFQGSYPVLDPDTTR
;
A
#
# COMPACT_ATOMS: atom_id res chain seq x y z
N LEU A 1 -2.89 -12.41 0.22
CA LEU A 1 -4.03 -11.93 -0.61
C LEU A 1 -5.12 -11.22 0.16
N GLN A 2 -5.42 -11.59 1.42
CA GLN A 2 -6.46 -10.93 2.22
C GLN A 2 -6.25 -9.41 2.35
N ASN A 3 -5.00 -8.94 2.48
CA ASN A 3 -4.68 -7.51 2.54
C ASN A 3 -5.14 -6.75 1.29
N LEU A 4 -4.84 -7.27 0.09
CA LEU A 4 -5.29 -6.70 -1.18
C LEU A 4 -6.82 -6.56 -1.23
N LEU A 5 -7.55 -7.59 -0.80
CA LEU A 5 -9.01 -7.55 -0.78
C LEU A 5 -9.58 -6.55 0.24
N LYS A 6 -8.94 -6.39 1.41
CA LYS A 6 -9.32 -5.37 2.40
C LYS A 6 -9.24 -3.97 1.80
N GLU A 7 -8.27 -3.74 0.91
CA GLU A 7 -8.06 -2.48 0.20
C GLU A 7 -8.78 -2.40 -1.16
N ARG A 8 -9.67 -3.35 -1.44
CA ARG A 8 -10.46 -3.43 -2.69
C ARG A 8 -9.62 -3.58 -3.96
N VAL A 9 -8.40 -4.09 -3.85
CA VAL A 9 -7.55 -4.41 -5.01
C VAL A 9 -8.00 -5.75 -5.61
N PRO A 10 -8.34 -5.80 -6.92
CA PRO A 10 -8.72 -7.04 -7.59
C PRO A 10 -7.59 -8.07 -7.62
N ILE A 11 -7.90 -9.33 -7.30
CA ILE A 11 -6.95 -10.46 -7.32
C ILE A 11 -7.11 -11.37 -8.55
N ARG A 12 -7.66 -10.83 -9.65
CA ARG A 12 -7.95 -11.61 -10.87
C ARG A 12 -6.69 -11.92 -11.67
N ASP A 13 -5.71 -11.03 -11.62
CA ASP A 13 -4.41 -11.21 -12.26
C ASP A 13 -3.45 -11.98 -11.33
N LEU A 14 -3.75 -13.27 -11.15
CA LEU A 14 -2.96 -14.15 -10.27
C LEU A 14 -1.54 -14.38 -10.78
N VAL A 15 -1.31 -14.29 -12.10
CA VAL A 15 0.01 -14.45 -12.70
C VAL A 15 0.93 -13.34 -12.20
N THR A 16 0.56 -12.08 -12.40
CA THR A 16 1.33 -10.92 -11.93
C THR A 16 1.56 -10.95 -10.42
N ILE A 17 0.54 -11.37 -9.65
CA ILE A 17 0.64 -11.49 -8.18
C ILE A 17 1.69 -12.53 -7.79
N LEU A 18 1.64 -13.73 -8.38
CA LEU A 18 2.53 -14.81 -8.02
C LEU A 18 3.96 -14.56 -8.49
N GLU A 19 4.16 -13.95 -9.65
CA GLU A 19 5.47 -13.51 -10.14
C GLU A 19 6.10 -12.49 -9.18
N SER A 20 5.35 -11.43 -8.83
CA SER A 20 5.82 -10.40 -7.89
C SER A 20 6.17 -11.01 -6.52
N LEU A 21 5.39 -11.97 -6.02
CA LEU A 21 5.73 -12.68 -4.79
C LEU A 21 6.96 -13.57 -4.95
N ALA A 22 7.10 -14.31 -6.04
CA ALA A 22 8.23 -15.19 -6.28
C ALA A 22 9.56 -14.42 -6.32
N ASP A 23 9.56 -13.27 -6.99
CA ASP A 23 10.74 -12.41 -7.12
C ASP A 23 11.17 -11.79 -5.78
N ASN A 24 10.20 -11.40 -4.95
CA ASN A 24 10.48 -10.63 -3.73
C ASN A 24 10.52 -11.46 -2.45
N ALA A 25 9.91 -12.65 -2.41
CA ALA A 25 9.87 -13.51 -1.22
C ALA A 25 11.24 -14.08 -0.83
N VAL A 26 12.23 -14.02 -1.71
CA VAL A 26 13.62 -14.36 -1.38
C VAL A 26 14.26 -13.27 -0.52
N ASN A 27 13.90 -12.00 -0.74
CA ASN A 27 14.50 -10.85 -0.08
C ASN A 27 13.84 -10.54 1.28
N THR A 28 12.55 -10.81 1.43
CA THR A 28 11.81 -10.56 2.67
C THR A 28 10.69 -11.57 2.88
N LYS A 29 10.37 -11.83 4.15
CA LYS A 29 9.19 -12.60 4.58
C LYS A 29 8.12 -11.71 5.23
N ASP A 30 8.36 -10.40 5.27
CA ASP A 30 7.40 -9.43 5.78
C ASP A 30 6.20 -9.35 4.83
N ILE A 31 5.02 -9.68 5.35
CA ILE A 31 3.78 -9.76 4.58
C ILE A 31 3.32 -8.37 4.13
N GLU A 32 3.55 -7.32 4.91
CA GLU A 32 3.19 -5.95 4.54
C GLU A 32 4.03 -5.50 3.34
N VAL A 33 5.34 -5.71 3.41
CA VAL A 33 6.26 -5.36 2.33
C VAL A 33 5.95 -6.16 1.06
N LEU A 34 5.72 -7.47 1.18
CA LEU A 34 5.31 -8.30 0.03
C LEU A 34 3.97 -7.86 -0.56
N THR A 35 3.04 -7.39 0.26
CA THR A 35 1.77 -6.84 -0.22
C THR A 35 2.00 -5.57 -1.05
N GLU A 36 2.91 -4.69 -0.62
CA GLU A 36 3.26 -3.47 -1.36
C GLU A 36 3.92 -3.77 -2.71
N TYR A 37 4.83 -4.74 -2.79
CA TYR A 37 5.40 -5.16 -4.07
C TYR A 37 4.33 -5.64 -5.05
N VAL A 38 3.36 -6.42 -4.57
CA VAL A 38 2.25 -6.88 -5.39
C VAL A 38 1.36 -5.72 -5.83
N ARG A 39 1.07 -4.76 -4.94
CA ARG A 39 0.30 -3.55 -5.29
C ARG A 39 1.00 -2.73 -6.37
N PHE A 40 2.31 -2.57 -6.28
CA PHE A 40 3.11 -1.89 -7.30
C PHE A 40 2.99 -2.58 -8.66
N SER A 41 3.15 -3.91 -8.71
CA SER A 41 2.98 -4.70 -9.94
C SER A 41 1.56 -4.60 -10.51
N LEU A 42 0.54 -4.47 -9.66
CA LEU A 42 -0.86 -4.27 -10.04
C LEU A 42 -1.24 -2.81 -10.32
N GLY A 43 -0.29 -1.87 -10.36
CA GLY A 43 -0.58 -0.43 -10.44
C GLY A 43 -1.52 -0.06 -11.59
N ARG A 44 -1.39 -0.68 -12.77
CA ARG A 44 -2.33 -0.46 -13.89
C ARG A 44 -3.74 -0.90 -13.56
N THR A 45 -3.89 -2.05 -12.92
CA THR A 45 -5.18 -2.61 -12.52
C THR A 45 -5.84 -1.74 -11.44
N ILE A 46 -5.06 -1.28 -10.46
CA ILE A 46 -5.55 -0.40 -9.39
C ILE A 46 -6.01 0.95 -9.96
N CYS A 47 -5.19 1.57 -10.81
CA CYS A 47 -5.49 2.88 -11.37
C CYS A 47 -6.65 2.84 -12.37
N LYS A 48 -6.86 1.73 -13.09
CA LYS A 48 -7.89 1.63 -14.15
C LYS A 48 -9.28 2.01 -13.65
N ASP A 49 -9.65 1.62 -12.44
CA ASP A 49 -10.96 1.92 -11.85
C ASP A 49 -11.06 3.34 -11.27
N LEU A 50 -9.95 4.10 -11.29
CA LEU A 50 -9.83 5.47 -10.77
C LEU A 50 -9.70 6.53 -11.88
N VAL A 51 -9.50 6.10 -13.12
CA VAL A 51 -9.33 7.00 -14.28
C VAL A 51 -10.70 7.53 -14.72
N ASP A 52 -10.79 8.84 -14.93
CA ASP A 52 -12.00 9.50 -15.46
C ASP A 52 -12.04 9.55 -17.00
N ASP A 53 -13.14 10.07 -17.55
CA ASP A 53 -13.36 10.16 -19.00
C ASP A 53 -12.30 10.99 -19.75
N ASN A 54 -11.54 11.83 -19.04
CA ASN A 54 -10.45 12.63 -19.59
C ASN A 54 -9.08 11.93 -19.49
N ASN A 55 -9.06 10.65 -19.11
CA ASN A 55 -7.84 9.89 -18.85
C ASN A 55 -6.98 10.51 -17.72
N THR A 56 -7.62 11.07 -16.69
CA THR A 56 -6.94 11.65 -15.52
C THR A 56 -7.39 10.98 -14.22
N ILE A 57 -6.52 11.03 -13.21
CA ILE A 57 -6.84 10.56 -11.85
C ILE A 57 -6.85 11.77 -10.93
N LYS A 58 -7.98 11.99 -10.25
CA LYS A 58 -8.11 13.02 -9.23
C LYS A 58 -7.62 12.46 -7.90
N VAL A 59 -6.65 13.13 -7.29
CA VAL A 59 -6.02 12.70 -6.04
C VAL A 59 -6.11 13.79 -4.98
N ILE A 60 -6.09 13.36 -3.73
CA ILE A 60 -5.88 14.23 -2.56
C ILE A 60 -4.55 13.79 -1.97
N THR A 61 -3.68 14.75 -1.65
CA THR A 61 -2.38 14.50 -1.01
C THR A 61 -2.41 15.00 0.42
N LEU A 62 -1.51 14.48 1.26
CA LEU A 62 -1.30 14.99 2.60
C LEU A 62 -0.44 16.25 2.56
N HIS A 63 -0.58 17.10 3.58
CA HIS A 63 0.34 18.23 3.77
C HIS A 63 1.71 17.70 4.20
N PRO A 64 2.84 18.25 3.73
CA PRO A 64 4.17 17.75 4.07
C PRO A 64 4.43 17.57 5.57
N ASP A 65 3.94 18.49 6.39
CA ASP A 65 4.07 18.41 7.85
C ASP A 65 3.37 17.16 8.44
N VAL A 66 2.23 16.77 7.85
CA VAL A 66 1.49 15.57 8.27
C VAL A 66 2.24 14.31 7.84
N GLU A 67 2.82 14.29 6.64
CA GLU A 67 3.65 13.17 6.19
C GLU A 67 4.87 12.97 7.10
N GLN A 68 5.55 14.08 7.45
CA GLN A 68 6.71 14.05 8.35
C GLN A 68 6.33 13.59 9.76
N LEU A 69 5.18 14.05 10.27
CA LEU A 69 4.66 13.61 11.57
C LEU A 69 4.42 12.09 11.58
N ILE A 70 3.81 11.53 10.54
CA ILE A 70 3.56 10.09 10.44
C ILE A 70 4.88 9.33 10.38
N ASP A 71 5.79 9.71 9.48
CA ASP A 71 7.07 9.02 9.23
C ASP A 71 7.96 8.97 10.48
N SER A 72 8.05 10.10 11.20
CA SER A 72 8.87 10.21 12.42
C SER A 72 8.35 9.35 13.59
N ASN A 73 7.10 8.88 13.50
CA ASN A 73 6.42 8.15 14.56
C ASN A 73 6.07 6.71 14.18
N ILE A 74 6.63 6.17 13.09
CA ILE A 74 6.45 4.76 12.73
C ILE A 74 7.26 3.87 13.68
N GLN A 75 6.58 2.98 14.39
CA GLN A 75 7.22 1.92 15.16
C GLN A 75 7.06 0.57 14.46
N LYS A 76 8.16 -0.18 14.36
CA LYS A 76 8.15 -1.55 13.85
C LYS A 76 7.77 -2.51 14.96
N SER A 77 6.81 -3.39 14.69
CA SER A 77 6.45 -4.48 15.59
C SER A 77 6.46 -5.81 14.87
N PHE A 78 6.30 -6.89 15.64
CA PHE A 78 6.18 -8.24 15.07
C PHE A 78 4.97 -8.39 14.14
N GLN A 79 3.96 -7.53 14.27
CA GLN A 79 2.70 -7.61 13.52
C GLN A 79 2.64 -6.65 12.34
N GLY A 80 3.68 -5.84 12.11
CA GLY A 80 3.72 -4.79 11.10
C GLY A 80 4.24 -3.46 11.63
N SER A 81 4.33 -2.49 10.74
CA SER A 81 4.67 -1.09 11.09
C SER A 81 3.39 -0.31 11.40
N TYR A 82 3.34 0.38 12.55
CA TYR A 82 2.19 1.22 12.89
C TYR A 82 2.64 2.61 13.37
N PRO A 83 1.90 3.68 13.01
CA PRO A 83 2.19 5.02 13.51
C PRO A 83 1.76 5.16 14.96
N VAL A 84 2.65 5.72 15.79
CA VAL A 84 2.37 6.03 17.21
C VAL A 84 2.26 7.54 17.36
N LEU A 85 1.04 8.03 17.18
CA LEU A 85 0.74 9.46 17.27
C LEU A 85 0.19 9.83 18.63
N ASP A 86 0.47 11.06 19.07
CA ASP A 86 -0.12 11.62 20.28
C ASP A 86 -1.66 11.75 20.08
N PRO A 87 -2.50 11.31 21.03
CA PRO A 87 -3.94 11.50 20.97
C PRO A 87 -4.39 12.95 20.70
N ASP A 88 -3.65 13.94 21.19
CA ASP A 88 -3.98 15.35 20.98
C ASP A 88 -3.67 15.81 19.54
N THR A 89 -2.77 15.10 18.84
CA THR A 89 -2.51 15.30 17.40
C THR A 89 -3.44 14.53 16.47
N THR A 90 -4.24 13.59 17.00
CA THR A 90 -5.14 12.71 16.21
C THR A 90 -6.63 13.08 16.36
N ARG A 91 -6.96 14.06 17.20
CA ARG A 91 -8.33 14.53 17.44
C ARG A 91 -8.88 15.44 16.34
#